data_AF-A0A484DEM3-F1
#
_entry.id   AF-A0A484DEM3-F1
#
_cell.length_a   1.000
_cell.length_b   1.000
_cell.length_c   1.000
_cell.angle_alpha   90.00
_cell.angle_beta   90.00
_cell.angle_gamma   90.00
#
_symmetry.space_group_name_H-M   'P 1'
#
loop_
_entity.id
_entity.type
_entity.pdbx_description
1 polymer ?
#
loop_
_entity_poly.entity_id
_entity_poly.type
_entity_poly.pdbx_seq_one_letter_code
_entity_poly.pdbx_strand_id
1 'polypeptide(L)'
;MSASLSEETELIEKHEEILGRRAELLEQMESCREQQKIQRRQQLKECEAARLRNATLLQDLQKTEDRLRGRPLPHPNLLTLETRYWASVEEFIPAWERFLLGKGPHPAHSPGQPPRRAKQGLPPRPKPRTAR
;
A
#
# COMPACT_ATOMS: atom_id res chain seq x y z
N MET A 1 -22.25 15.32 70.77
CA MET A 1 -21.50 14.07 70.59
C MET A 1 -21.94 13.31 69.34
N SER A 2 -23.23 13.27 68.99
CA SER A 2 -23.72 12.61 67.76
C SER A 2 -23.29 13.27 66.45
N ALA A 3 -23.23 14.61 66.39
CA ALA A 3 -22.84 15.33 65.18
C ALA A 3 -21.40 15.01 64.73
N SER A 4 -20.46 14.87 65.67
CA SER A 4 -19.05 14.55 65.39
C SER A 4 -18.84 13.15 64.81
N LEU A 5 -19.67 12.18 65.22
CA LEU A 5 -19.64 10.83 64.66
C LEU A 5 -20.18 10.78 63.22
N SER A 6 -21.20 11.60 62.92
CA SER A 6 -21.76 11.72 61.57
C SER A 6 -20.75 12.29 60.58
N GLU A 7 -20.05 13.35 60.97
CA GLU A 7 -18.98 13.97 60.16
C GLU A 7 -17.81 12.99 59.90
N GLU A 8 -17.46 12.18 60.90
CA GLU A 8 -16.40 11.17 60.76
C GLU A 8 -16.81 10.05 59.79
N THR A 9 -18.06 9.59 59.85
CA THR A 9 -18.58 8.61 58.89
C THR A 9 -18.60 9.13 57.45
N GLU A 10 -19.03 10.38 57.24
CA GLU A 10 -19.02 11.00 55.90
C GLU A 10 -17.59 11.17 55.37
N LEU A 11 -16.64 11.48 56.24
CA LEU A 11 -15.23 11.60 55.85
C LEU A 11 -14.65 10.26 55.40
N ILE A 12 -14.98 9.17 56.11
CA ILE A 12 -14.57 7.82 55.75
C ILE A 12 -15.15 7.43 54.39
N GLU A 13 -16.45 7.67 54.17
CA GLU A 13 -17.09 7.37 52.88
C GLU A 13 -16.42 8.10 51.72
N LYS A 14 -16.11 9.39 51.87
CA LYS A 14 -15.39 10.16 50.85
C LYS A 14 -13.96 9.66 50.65
N HIS A 15 -13.31 9.22 51.71
CA HIS A 15 -11.96 8.65 51.61
C HIS A 15 -11.98 7.37 50.77
N GLU A 16 -12.90 6.45 51.06
CA GLU A 16 -13.06 5.22 50.29
C GLU A 16 -13.41 5.51 48.83
N GLU A 17 -14.25 6.51 48.56
CA GLU A 17 -14.54 6.95 47.19
C GLU A 17 -13.28 7.45 46.46
N ILE A 18 -12.46 8.27 47.12
CA ILE A 18 -11.19 8.76 46.56
C ILE A 18 -10.24 7.61 46.28
N LEU A 19 -10.13 6.64 47.20
CA LEU A 19 -9.31 5.45 47.03
C LEU A 19 -9.79 4.60 45.84
N GLY A 20 -11.09 4.39 45.72
CA GLY A 20 -11.70 3.65 44.60
C GLY A 20 -11.38 4.31 43.25
N ARG A 21 -11.61 5.62 43.14
CA ARG A 21 -11.28 6.39 41.92
C ARG A 21 -9.79 6.34 41.57
N ARG A 22 -8.93 6.39 42.58
CA ARG A 22 -7.47 6.30 42.39
C ARG A 22 -7.05 4.92 41.91
N ALA A 23 -7.63 3.86 42.47
CA ALA A 23 -7.35 2.49 42.05
C ALA A 23 -7.73 2.28 40.58
N GLU A 24 -8.93 2.71 40.19
CA GLU A 24 -9.41 2.63 38.81
C GLU A 24 -8.50 3.38 37.83
N LEU A 25 -8.09 4.62 38.17
CA LEU A 25 -7.18 5.38 37.32
C LEU A 25 -5.81 4.69 37.16
N LEU A 26 -5.28 4.10 38.23
CA LEU A 26 -4.01 3.38 38.18
C LEU A 26 -4.10 2.14 37.28
N GLU A 27 -5.20 1.39 37.35
CA GLU A 27 -5.45 0.24 36.48
C GLU A 27 -5.52 0.67 35.00
N GLN A 28 -6.25 1.76 34.71
CA GLN A 28 -6.34 2.31 33.36
C GLN A 28 -4.97 2.76 32.82
N MET A 29 -4.16 3.42 33.66
CA MET A 29 -2.81 3.85 33.30
C MET A 29 -1.88 2.67 33.01
N GLU A 30 -1.97 1.60 33.82
CA GLU A 30 -1.19 0.38 33.61
C GLU A 30 -1.57 -0.34 32.32
N SER A 31 -2.87 -0.47 32.05
CA SER A 31 -3.39 -1.03 30.80
C SER A 31 -2.90 -0.23 29.58
N CYS A 32 -3.00 1.10 29.61
CA CYS A 32 -2.51 1.97 28.55
C CYS A 32 -0.99 1.79 28.32
N ARG A 33 -0.21 1.69 29.41
CA ARG A 33 1.24 1.51 29.34
C ARG A 33 1.60 0.17 28.70
N GLU A 34 0.92 -0.91 29.06
CA GLU A 34 1.20 -2.23 28.50
C GLU A 34 0.81 -2.31 27.02
N GLN A 35 -0.32 -1.70 26.65
CA GLN A 35 -0.72 -1.59 25.25
C GLN A 35 0.33 -0.84 24.41
N GLN A 36 0.85 0.28 24.92
CA GLN A 36 1.92 1.01 24.24
C GLN A 36 3.20 0.19 24.09
N LYS A 37 3.58 -0.61 25.11
CA LYS A 37 4.74 -1.51 25.00
C LYS A 37 4.54 -2.54 23.89
N ILE A 38 3.36 -3.15 23.80
CA ILE A 38 3.04 -4.14 22.77
C ILE A 38 3.15 -3.50 21.38
N GLN A 39 2.53 -2.33 21.19
CA GLN A 39 2.60 -1.58 19.93
C GLN A 39 4.04 -1.23 19.54
N ARG A 40 4.86 -0.72 20.47
CA ARG A 40 6.27 -0.41 20.18
C ARG A 40 7.06 -1.65 19.77
N ARG A 41 6.85 -2.79 20.45
CA ARG A 41 7.50 -4.06 20.09
C ARG A 41 7.08 -4.53 18.70
N GLN A 42 5.80 -4.37 18.35
CA GLN A 42 5.31 -4.71 17.02
C GLN A 42 5.90 -3.80 15.94
N GLN A 43 5.89 -2.48 16.17
CA GLN A 43 6.49 -1.52 15.24
C GLN A 43 7.98 -1.79 15.03
N LEU A 44 8.74 -2.11 16.08
CA LEU A 44 10.15 -2.48 15.95
C LEU A 44 10.35 -3.69 15.02
N LYS A 45 9.55 -4.74 15.20
CA LYS A 45 9.60 -5.93 14.32
C LYS A 45 9.27 -5.58 12.88
N GLU A 46 8.25 -4.75 12.66
CA GLU A 46 7.85 -4.31 11.32
C GLU A 46 8.93 -3.45 10.65
N CYS A 47 9.53 -2.52 11.41
CA CYS A 47 10.66 -1.71 10.97
C CYS A 47 11.88 -2.56 10.61
N GLU A 48 12.23 -3.54 11.44
CA GLU A 48 13.34 -4.46 11.16
C GLU A 48 13.08 -5.30 9.91
N ALA A 49 11.87 -5.85 9.77
CA ALA A 49 11.48 -6.59 8.58
C ALA A 49 11.53 -5.71 7.32
N ALA A 50 11.03 -4.47 7.40
CA ALA A 50 11.11 -3.51 6.31
C ALA A 50 12.56 -3.17 5.95
N ARG A 51 13.42 -2.94 6.95
CA ARG A 51 14.85 -2.68 6.77
C ARG A 51 15.54 -3.82 6.04
N LEU A 52 15.28 -5.07 6.44
CA LEU A 52 15.86 -6.25 5.79
C LEU A 52 15.41 -6.39 4.34
N ARG A 53 14.10 -6.25 4.06
CA ARG A 53 13.57 -6.27 2.69
C ARG A 53 14.20 -5.17 1.84
N ASN A 54 14.29 -3.95 2.36
CA ASN A 54 14.85 -2.82 1.63
C ASN A 54 16.35 -3.02 1.35
N ALA A 55 17.10 -3.59 2.29
CA ALA A 55 18.51 -3.93 2.07
C ALA A 55 18.68 -4.94 0.92
N THR A 56 17.85 -5.99 0.87
CA THR A 56 17.86 -6.96 -0.24
C THR A 56 17.51 -6.29 -1.56
N LEU A 57 16.45 -5.48 -1.61
CA LEU A 57 16.05 -4.76 -2.82
C LEU A 57 17.15 -3.84 -3.33
N LEU A 58 17.81 -3.08 -2.45
CA LEU A 58 18.92 -2.21 -2.81
C LEU A 58 20.10 -3.01 -3.37
N GLN A 59 20.40 -4.17 -2.78
CA GLN A 59 21.45 -5.04 -3.29
C GLN A 59 21.13 -5.56 -4.70
N ASP A 60 19.88 -5.96 -4.96
CA ASP A 60 19.47 -6.47 -6.27
C ASP A 60 19.40 -5.37 -7.33
N LEU A 61 19.01 -4.14 -6.93
CA LEU A 61 19.12 -2.96 -7.78
C LEU A 61 20.58 -2.67 -8.15
N GLN A 62 21.49 -2.71 -7.18
CA GLN A 62 22.92 -2.51 -7.44
C GLN A 62 23.46 -3.55 -8.44
N LYS A 63 23.15 -4.84 -8.24
CA LYS A 63 23.56 -5.90 -9.18
C LYS A 63 23.00 -5.65 -10.59
N THR A 64 21.77 -5.15 -10.68
CA THR A 64 21.14 -4.85 -11.96
C THR A 64 21.82 -3.66 -12.63
N GLU A 65 22.11 -2.61 -11.87
CA GLU A 65 22.85 -1.45 -12.34
C GLU A 65 24.24 -1.84 -12.84
N ASP A 66 25.00 -2.63 -12.08
CA ASP A 66 26.34 -3.07 -12.45
C ASP A 66 26.30 -3.89 -13.76
N ARG A 67 25.29 -4.75 -13.94
CA ARG A 67 25.06 -5.49 -15.19
C ARG A 67 24.75 -4.58 -16.37
N LEU A 68 24.04 -3.48 -16.14
CA LEU A 68 23.73 -2.49 -17.19
C LEU A 68 24.95 -1.64 -17.53
N ARG A 69 25.70 -1.17 -16.51
CA ARG A 69 26.94 -0.41 -16.71
C ARG A 69 28.02 -1.23 -17.44
N GLY A 70 28.10 -2.52 -17.17
CA GLY A 70 29.03 -3.43 -17.84
C GLY A 70 28.65 -3.81 -19.28
N ARG A 71 27.46 -3.45 -19.77
CA ARG A 71 27.08 -3.71 -21.16
C ARG A 71 27.76 -2.69 -22.09
N PRO A 72 28.35 -3.14 -23.21
CA PRO A 72 28.79 -2.23 -24.26
C PRO A 72 27.63 -1.35 -24.71
N LEU A 73 27.85 -0.04 -24.73
CA LEU A 73 26.84 0.88 -25.27
C LEU A 73 26.58 0.51 -26.74
N PRO A 74 25.32 0.56 -27.20
CA PRO A 74 25.03 0.37 -28.61
C PRO A 74 25.80 1.40 -29.45
N HIS A 75 26.14 1.02 -30.69
CA HIS A 75 26.81 1.94 -31.61
C HIS A 75 26.00 3.26 -31.74
N PRO A 76 26.63 4.45 -31.76
CA PRO A 76 25.93 5.74 -31.71
C PRO A 76 24.80 5.93 -32.73
N ASN A 77 24.92 5.30 -33.91
CA ASN A 77 23.86 5.33 -34.93
C ASN A 77 22.60 4.59 -34.48
N LEU A 78 22.74 3.48 -33.74
CA LEU A 78 21.61 2.73 -33.20
C LEU A 78 20.92 3.51 -32.08
N LEU A 79 21.68 4.15 -31.20
CA LEU A 79 21.16 5.08 -30.18
C LEU A 79 20.38 6.24 -30.81
N THR A 80 20.92 6.83 -31.88
CA THR A 80 20.28 7.93 -32.61
C THR A 80 18.97 7.46 -33.26
N LEU A 81 18.97 6.26 -33.86
CA LEU A 81 17.78 5.67 -34.46
C LEU A 81 16.72 5.37 -33.40
N GLU A 82 17.10 4.75 -32.29
CA GLU A 82 16.20 4.44 -31.17
C GLU A 82 15.57 5.71 -30.59
N THR A 83 16.38 6.75 -30.39
CA THR A 83 15.89 8.06 -29.89
C THR A 83 14.86 8.66 -30.84
N ARG A 84 15.16 8.69 -32.16
CA ARG A 84 14.21 9.18 -33.17
C ARG A 84 12.96 8.32 -33.27
N TYR A 85 13.10 7.01 -33.11
CA TYR A 85 11.98 6.08 -33.09
C TYR A 85 11.05 6.38 -31.91
N TRP A 86 11.56 6.47 -30.69
CA TRP A 86 10.73 6.78 -29.52
C TRP A 86 10.09 8.17 -29.61
N ALA A 87 10.82 9.18 -30.10
CA ALA A 87 10.23 10.49 -30.38
C ALA A 87 9.10 10.42 -31.41
N SER A 88 9.26 9.60 -32.46
CA SER A 88 8.18 9.37 -33.43
C SER A 88 7.01 8.59 -32.81
N VAL A 89 7.26 7.62 -31.93
CA VAL A 89 6.21 6.90 -31.21
C VAL A 89 5.41 7.85 -30.32
N GLU A 90 6.08 8.79 -29.65
CA GLU A 90 5.45 9.86 -28.86
C GLU A 90 4.64 10.83 -29.73
N GLU A 91 5.16 11.19 -30.90
CA GLU A 91 4.46 12.03 -31.88
C GLU A 91 3.24 11.33 -32.49
N PHE A 92 3.35 10.02 -32.72
CA PHE A 92 2.32 9.17 -33.32
C PHE A 92 1.54 8.36 -32.28
N ILE A 93 1.55 8.74 -30.99
CA ILE A 93 0.82 8.02 -29.94
C ILE A 93 -0.61 7.78 -30.45
N PRO A 94 -1.01 6.52 -30.67
CA PRO A 94 -2.30 6.24 -31.26
C PRO A 94 -3.41 6.74 -30.35
N ALA A 95 -4.60 6.99 -30.91
CA ALA A 95 -5.83 7.33 -30.17
C ALA A 95 -6.17 6.39 -28.98
N TRP A 96 -5.47 5.25 -28.90
CA TRP A 96 -5.37 4.34 -27.77
C TRP A 96 -4.98 5.03 -26.45
N GLU A 97 -4.15 6.08 -26.43
CA GLU A 97 -3.80 6.75 -25.15
C GLU A 97 -5.05 7.32 -24.46
N ARG A 98 -5.92 8.00 -25.20
CA ARG A 98 -7.17 8.53 -24.65
C ARG A 98 -8.08 7.40 -24.16
N PHE A 99 -8.14 6.28 -24.88
CA PHE A 99 -8.90 5.09 -24.46
C PHE A 99 -8.31 4.43 -23.20
N LEU A 100 -6.99 4.23 -23.14
CA LEU A 100 -6.28 3.64 -22.01
C LEU A 100 -6.36 4.52 -20.75
N LEU A 101 -6.44 5.85 -20.93
CA LEU A 101 -6.70 6.81 -19.86
C LEU A 101 -8.19 6.93 -19.49
N GLY A 102 -9.09 6.17 -20.12
CA GLY A 102 -10.54 6.19 -19.88
C GLY A 102 -11.26 7.44 -20.42
N LYS A 103 -10.60 8.24 -21.26
CA LYS A 103 -11.05 9.54 -21.79
C LYS A 103 -11.51 9.49 -23.25
N GLY A 104 -11.66 8.30 -23.83
CA GLY A 104 -12.03 8.15 -25.25
C GLY A 104 -12.59 6.77 -25.60
N PRO A 105 -13.34 6.66 -26.71
CA PRO A 105 -13.89 5.40 -27.18
C PRO A 105 -12.79 4.45 -27.68
N HIS A 106 -13.07 3.15 -27.71
CA HIS A 106 -12.12 2.16 -28.22
C HIS A 106 -11.72 2.49 -29.67
N PRO A 107 -10.43 2.50 -30.01
CA PRO A 107 -9.92 2.90 -31.33
C PRO A 107 -10.35 2.02 -32.52
N ALA A 108 -11.22 1.02 -32.27
CA ALA A 108 -11.86 0.19 -33.31
C ALA A 108 -13.20 0.78 -33.79
N HIS A 109 -13.74 1.80 -33.09
CA HIS A 109 -14.92 2.54 -33.52
C HIS A 109 -14.51 3.78 -34.31
N SER A 110 -14.05 3.58 -35.55
CA SER A 110 -14.07 4.63 -36.56
C SER A 110 -15.53 4.85 -37.00
N PRO A 111 -16.02 6.10 -37.15
CA PRO A 111 -17.41 6.40 -37.52
C PRO A 111 -17.63 6.24 -39.04
N GLY A 112 -17.21 5.11 -39.61
CA GLY A 112 -17.22 4.87 -41.05
C GLY A 112 -17.70 3.48 -41.50
N GLN A 113 -18.07 2.57 -40.58
CA GLN A 113 -18.58 1.26 -40.98
C GLN A 113 -19.97 0.98 -40.39
N PRO A 114 -20.99 0.70 -41.24
CA PRO A 114 -22.27 0.21 -40.75
C PRO A 114 -22.10 -1.21 -40.17
N PRO A 115 -22.96 -1.61 -39.23
CA PRO A 115 -22.74 -2.83 -38.44
C PRO A 115 -22.96 -4.06 -39.32
N ARG A 116 -21.87 -4.66 -39.80
CA ARG A 116 -21.90 -6.04 -40.27
C ARG A 116 -22.05 -6.93 -39.03
N ARG A 117 -23.28 -7.41 -38.81
CA ARG A 117 -23.56 -8.57 -37.95
C ARG A 117 -22.66 -9.72 -38.42
N ALA A 118 -21.56 -9.95 -37.72
CA ALA A 118 -20.82 -11.20 -37.79
C ALA A 118 -21.05 -11.93 -36.46
N LYS A 119 -22.02 -12.86 -36.46
CA LYS A 119 -22.04 -13.93 -35.47
C LYS A 119 -20.80 -14.79 -35.73
N GLN A 120 -19.79 -14.73 -34.87
CA GLN A 120 -18.74 -15.76 -34.81
C GLN A 120 -17.92 -15.65 -33.51
N GLY A 121 -18.04 -16.68 -32.67
CA GLY A 121 -16.97 -17.25 -31.85
C GLY A 121 -16.40 -16.42 -30.69
N LEU A 122 -17.03 -16.51 -29.51
CA LEU A 122 -16.30 -16.34 -28.26
C LEU A 122 -15.18 -17.40 -28.18
N PRO A 123 -13.93 -17.05 -27.83
CA PRO A 123 -12.91 -18.05 -27.54
C PRO A 123 -13.30 -18.79 -26.24
N PRO A 124 -13.07 -20.11 -26.16
CA PRO A 124 -13.45 -20.88 -24.98
C PRO A 124 -12.62 -20.43 -23.76
N ARG A 125 -13.33 -20.07 -22.70
CA ARG A 125 -12.78 -19.73 -21.38
C ARG A 125 -12.01 -20.95 -20.82
N PRO A 126 -10.75 -20.81 -20.36
CA PRO A 126 -10.05 -21.92 -19.72
C PRO A 126 -10.72 -22.28 -18.39
N LYS A 127 -10.97 -23.58 -18.18
CA LYS A 127 -11.56 -24.11 -16.93
C LYS A 127 -10.54 -24.05 -15.79
N PRO A 128 -10.96 -23.79 -14.54
CA PRO A 128 -10.09 -23.84 -13.38
C PRO A 128 -9.58 -25.27 -13.15
N ARG A 129 -8.26 -25.40 -12.97
CA ARG A 129 -7.59 -26.67 -12.68
C ARG A 129 -7.94 -27.12 -11.25
N THR A 130 -8.69 -28.20 -11.12
CA THR A 130 -8.87 -28.89 -9.83
C THR A 130 -7.54 -29.46 -9.37
N ALA A 131 -7.12 -29.08 -8.16
CA ALA A 131 -5.98 -29.67 -7.48
C ALA A 131 -6.31 -31.11 -7.09
N ARG A 132 -5.36 -32.01 -7.28
CA ARG A 132 -5.22 -33.25 -6.52
C ARG A 132 -3.89 -33.17 -5.78
#